data_AF-A0A1W6CRX5-F1
#
_entry.id   AF-A0A1W6CRX5-F1
#
_cell.length_a   1.000
_cell.length_b   1.000
_cell.length_c   1.000
_cell.angle_alpha   90.00
_cell.angle_beta   90.00
_cell.angle_gamma   90.00
#
_symmetry.space_group_name_H-M   'P 1'
#
loop_
_entity.id
_entity.type
_entity.pdbx_description
1 polymer ?
#
loop_
_entity_poly.entity_id
_entity_poly.type
_entity_poly.pdbx_seq_one_letter_code
_entity_poly.pdbx_strand_id
1 'polypeptide(L)'
;MSSSYSLIGAYLPTKHPIPLAIADGWLIRSALQKCIRRGAIDLAGRAALTFWRMERAAVWLRLLVIAHEDIGLGSVDAVLAATAATNAKWRRVMGDDQTTVVAVARMLAAANKSRSAEGLASAAANDPGLRPLNSLLRTWSIPHVLGLVMDEAVPVVERATAAWHASGVDLWPNRRVGPGNLPALFAAYRKLGVPEAVLEAAAMALRKVREPMFILFPLLILVMGQESTVEDQALPMPMVGDVPLCAVDLFSRMGKTAIASFAFSHPPIRSFLKELLPKKSWAKAASYGVFFAEGGRVNPKLHWRHSEAIERQGIEADCASIGFPVDAISDFIKLVEAELPHLHTIRVGLLEAAMPDASLPQEAVAPATSHDISTSTN
;
A
#
# COMPACT_ATOMS: atom_id res chain seq x y z
N MET A 1 6.81 21.30 -12.11
CA MET A 1 6.90 21.67 -10.67
C MET A 1 5.72 22.52 -10.21
N SER A 2 5.25 23.52 -10.97
CA SER A 2 4.10 24.36 -10.56
C SER A 2 2.81 23.56 -10.30
N SER A 3 2.56 22.49 -11.07
CA SER A 3 1.36 21.66 -10.92
C SER A 3 1.31 20.91 -9.59
N SER A 4 2.42 20.33 -9.13
CA SER A 4 2.48 19.55 -7.89
C SER A 4 2.20 20.39 -6.64
N TYR A 5 2.65 21.65 -6.61
CA TYR A 5 2.36 22.58 -5.51
C TYR A 5 0.87 22.91 -5.44
N SER A 6 0.27 23.25 -6.59
CA SER A 6 -1.16 23.51 -6.69
C SER A 6 -2.00 22.30 -6.26
N LEU A 7 -1.58 21.10 -6.68
CA LEU A 7 -2.28 19.86 -6.35
C LEU A 7 -2.29 19.60 -4.85
N ILE A 8 -1.13 19.61 -4.18
CA ILE A 8 -1.07 19.39 -2.71
C ILE A 8 -1.74 20.56 -1.96
N GLY A 9 -1.61 21.79 -2.48
CA GLY A 9 -2.23 22.99 -1.92
C GLY A 9 -3.75 22.87 -1.75
N ALA A 10 -4.41 22.21 -2.71
CA ALA A 10 -5.87 21.96 -2.66
C ALA A 10 -6.31 21.04 -1.49
N TYR A 11 -5.37 20.33 -0.87
CA TYR A 11 -5.65 19.41 0.25
C TYR A 11 -5.08 19.89 1.58
N LEU A 12 -4.60 21.13 1.66
CA LEU A 12 -4.19 21.72 2.93
C LEU A 12 -5.37 21.70 3.91
N PRO A 13 -5.16 21.22 5.16
CA PRO A 13 -6.23 21.19 6.13
C PRO A 13 -6.60 22.60 6.58
N THR A 14 -7.89 22.90 6.69
CA THR A 14 -8.37 24.18 7.23
C THR A 14 -8.16 24.30 8.75
N LYS A 15 -8.06 23.15 9.43
CA LYS A 15 -7.74 23.02 10.86
C LYS A 15 -6.80 21.84 11.07
N HIS A 16 -5.87 21.93 12.01
CA HIS A 16 -5.01 20.79 12.32
C HIS A 16 -5.85 19.58 12.76
N PRO A 17 -5.69 18.41 12.13
CA PRO A 17 -6.43 17.22 12.50
C PRO A 17 -6.01 16.73 13.90
N ILE A 18 -6.94 16.10 14.61
CA ILE A 18 -6.64 15.43 15.88
C ILE A 18 -5.94 14.10 15.55
N PRO A 19 -4.73 13.83 16.08
CA PRO A 19 -4.06 12.55 15.89
C PRO A 19 -4.94 11.37 16.34
N LEU A 20 -4.77 10.21 15.70
CA LEU A 20 -5.33 8.94 16.16
C LEU A 20 -4.69 8.50 17.48
N ALA A 21 -5.50 7.93 18.37
CA ALA A 21 -5.07 7.25 19.59
C ALA A 21 -4.42 5.88 19.31
N ILE A 22 -3.35 5.85 18.52
CA ILE A 22 -2.58 4.63 18.17
C ILE A 22 -1.14 4.82 18.62
N ALA A 23 -0.69 4.00 19.57
CA ALA A 23 0.68 4.04 20.10
C ALA A 23 1.63 3.03 19.44
N ASP A 24 1.12 2.06 18.66
CA ASP A 24 1.93 1.04 17.98
C ASP A 24 2.36 1.50 16.57
N GLY A 25 3.68 1.53 16.34
CA GLY A 25 4.29 1.99 15.07
C GLY A 25 3.91 1.15 13.85
N TRP A 26 3.72 -0.16 14.02
CA TRP A 26 3.30 -1.05 12.92
C TRP A 26 1.84 -0.84 12.58
N LEU A 27 0.99 -0.69 13.60
CA LEU A 27 -0.43 -0.47 13.44
C LEU A 27 -0.72 0.88 12.78
N ILE A 28 -0.04 1.96 13.19
CA ILE A 28 -0.24 3.27 12.55
C ILE A 28 0.23 3.28 11.09
N ARG A 29 1.34 2.61 10.77
CA ARG A 29 1.83 2.45 9.40
C ARG A 29 0.85 1.66 8.52
N SER A 30 0.18 0.66 9.10
CA SER A 30 -0.85 -0.12 8.44
C SER A 30 -2.14 0.70 8.27
N ALA A 31 -2.56 1.44 9.29
CA ALA A 31 -3.73 2.31 9.27
C ALA A 31 -3.59 3.41 8.21
N LEU A 32 -2.45 4.12 8.16
CA LEU A 32 -2.20 5.14 7.14
C LEU A 32 -2.40 4.59 5.72
N GLN A 33 -1.77 3.44 5.42
CA GLN A 33 -1.91 2.83 4.09
C GLN A 33 -3.36 2.49 3.77
N LYS A 34 -4.09 1.88 4.71
CA LYS A 34 -5.48 1.46 4.46
C LYS A 34 -6.45 2.62 4.34
N CYS A 35 -6.26 3.68 5.12
CA CYS A 35 -7.07 4.89 5.00
C CYS A 35 -6.89 5.51 3.61
N ILE A 36 -5.65 5.60 3.13
CA ILE A 36 -5.37 6.09 1.77
C ILE A 36 -5.97 5.16 0.73
N ARG A 37 -5.67 3.87 0.81
CA ARG A 37 -6.12 2.82 -0.12
C ARG A 37 -7.63 2.81 -0.32
N ARG A 38 -8.40 3.10 0.73
CA ARG A 38 -9.87 3.06 0.76
C ARG A 38 -10.55 4.41 0.57
N GLY A 39 -9.78 5.48 0.35
CA GLY A 39 -10.32 6.82 0.14
C GLY A 39 -10.84 7.53 1.38
N ALA A 40 -10.42 7.12 2.58
CA ALA A 40 -10.82 7.77 3.83
C ALA A 40 -9.99 9.04 4.09
N ILE A 41 -10.30 10.13 3.37
CA ILE A 41 -9.51 11.37 3.31
C ILE A 41 -9.16 11.93 4.70
N ASP A 42 -10.17 12.13 5.56
CA ASP A 42 -9.94 12.71 6.89
C ASP A 42 -9.13 11.78 7.80
N LEU A 43 -9.45 10.48 7.78
CA LEU A 43 -8.76 9.48 8.58
C LEU A 43 -7.30 9.30 8.12
N ALA A 44 -7.03 9.38 6.81
CA ALA A 44 -5.69 9.35 6.25
C ALA A 44 -4.86 10.55 6.73
N GLY A 45 -5.45 11.75 6.78
CA GLY A 45 -4.81 12.94 7.34
C GLY A 45 -4.45 12.77 8.82
N ARG A 46 -5.39 12.26 9.64
CA ARG A 46 -5.15 11.95 11.06
C ARG A 46 -4.05 10.89 11.24
N ALA A 47 -4.10 9.81 10.47
CA ALA A 47 -3.13 8.73 10.50
C ALA A 47 -1.72 9.21 10.11
N ALA A 48 -1.62 10.07 9.10
CA ALA A 48 -0.35 10.64 8.66
C ALA A 48 0.26 11.55 9.73
N LEU A 49 -0.56 12.37 10.41
CA LEU A 49 -0.11 13.19 11.53
C LEU A 49 0.42 12.34 12.69
N THR A 50 -0.34 11.31 13.11
CA THR A 50 0.11 10.39 14.16
C THR A 50 1.42 9.72 13.78
N PHE A 51 1.52 9.19 12.55
CA PHE A 51 2.73 8.52 12.11
C PHE A 51 3.93 9.47 12.02
N TRP A 52 3.73 10.71 11.57
CA TRP A 52 4.78 11.72 11.54
C TRP A 52 5.29 12.07 12.94
N ARG A 53 4.41 12.17 13.94
CA ARG A 53 4.80 12.42 15.33
C ARG A 53 5.65 11.28 15.91
N MET A 54 5.44 10.05 15.45
CA MET A 54 6.19 8.86 15.89
C MET A 54 7.50 8.68 15.10
N GLU A 55 7.45 8.75 13.77
CA GLU A 55 8.56 8.43 12.86
C GLU A 55 8.66 9.44 11.69
N ARG A 56 9.11 10.67 11.98
CA ARG A 56 9.17 11.80 11.04
C ARG A 56 9.76 11.51 9.67
N ALA A 57 10.83 10.72 9.58
CA ALA A 57 11.46 10.38 8.31
C ALA A 57 10.73 9.23 7.58
N ALA A 58 10.22 8.26 8.33
CA ALA A 58 9.63 7.05 7.76
C ALA A 58 8.28 7.30 7.09
N VAL A 59 7.50 8.27 7.57
CA VAL A 59 6.21 8.64 6.96
C VAL A 59 6.35 9.06 5.49
N TRP A 60 7.41 9.79 5.13
CA TRP A 60 7.64 10.20 3.74
C TRP A 60 7.97 9.03 2.82
N LEU A 61 8.79 8.09 3.31
CA LEU A 61 9.11 6.86 2.57
C LEU A 61 7.87 5.98 2.40
N ARG A 62 7.02 5.95 3.43
CA ARG A 62 5.77 5.20 3.38
C ARG A 62 4.77 5.81 2.40
N LEU A 63 4.60 7.13 2.39
CA LEU A 63 3.74 7.81 1.42
C LEU A 63 4.25 7.64 -0.01
N LEU A 64 5.57 7.62 -0.22
CA LEU A 64 6.18 7.31 -1.52
C LEU A 64 5.83 5.89 -2.01
N VAL A 65 5.92 4.89 -1.11
CA VAL A 65 5.51 3.50 -1.40
C VAL A 65 4.03 3.45 -1.74
N ILE A 66 3.16 4.01 -0.89
CA ILE A 66 1.70 4.01 -1.10
C ILE A 66 1.33 4.69 -2.42
N ALA A 67 2.00 5.79 -2.77
CA ALA A 67 1.77 6.47 -4.04
C ALA A 67 1.99 5.56 -5.24
N HIS A 68 3.07 4.78 -5.28
CA HIS A 68 3.32 3.86 -6.41
C HIS A 68 2.51 2.57 -6.31
N GLU A 69 2.30 2.04 -5.09
CA GLU A 69 1.64 0.76 -4.84
C GLU A 69 0.12 0.84 -5.01
N ASP A 70 -0.50 1.87 -4.41
CA ASP A 70 -1.96 1.97 -4.27
C ASP A 70 -2.58 3.02 -5.20
N ILE A 71 -1.85 4.07 -5.56
CA ILE A 71 -2.36 5.12 -6.46
C ILE A 71 -1.95 4.79 -7.89
N GLY A 72 -0.64 4.66 -8.17
CA GLY A 72 -0.11 4.18 -9.45
C GLY A 72 -0.73 4.90 -10.65
N LEU A 73 -1.26 4.13 -11.61
CA LEU A 73 -1.96 4.65 -12.79
C LEU A 73 -3.24 5.42 -12.47
N GLY A 74 -3.81 5.25 -11.28
CA GLY A 74 -5.02 5.96 -10.86
C GLY A 74 -4.84 7.48 -10.82
N SER A 75 -3.64 7.97 -10.50
CA SER A 75 -3.31 9.38 -10.65
C SER A 75 -1.80 9.58 -10.73
N VAL A 76 -1.29 9.69 -11.96
CA VAL A 76 0.13 9.96 -12.22
C VAL A 76 0.57 11.24 -11.51
N ASP A 77 -0.23 12.31 -11.56
CA ASP A 77 0.09 13.58 -10.90
C ASP A 77 0.24 13.45 -9.39
N ALA A 78 -0.61 12.66 -8.73
CA ALA A 78 -0.50 12.40 -7.29
C ALA A 78 0.77 11.60 -6.96
N VAL A 79 1.18 10.65 -7.82
CA VAL A 79 2.46 9.93 -7.70
C VAL A 79 3.64 10.89 -7.79
N LEU A 80 3.64 11.77 -8.80
CA LEU A 80 4.70 12.77 -8.99
C LEU A 80 4.78 13.74 -7.81
N ALA A 81 3.63 14.22 -7.33
CA ALA A 81 3.54 15.16 -6.20
C ALA A 81 4.01 14.52 -4.89
N ALA A 82 3.58 13.29 -4.58
CA ALA A 82 4.05 12.57 -3.39
C ALA A 82 5.55 12.26 -3.45
N THR A 83 6.08 11.96 -4.64
CA THR A 83 7.51 11.75 -4.84
C THR A 83 8.31 13.04 -4.60
N ALA A 84 7.84 14.17 -5.14
CA ALA A 84 8.45 15.47 -4.91
C ALA A 84 8.45 15.85 -3.42
N ALA A 85 7.37 15.53 -2.67
CA ALA A 85 7.28 15.78 -1.24
C ALA A 85 8.32 15.02 -0.39
N THR A 86 8.98 13.99 -0.94
CA THR A 86 10.12 13.35 -0.26
C THR A 86 11.37 14.23 -0.18
N ASN A 87 11.41 15.36 -0.92
CA ASN A 87 12.47 16.35 -0.90
C ASN A 87 12.17 17.47 0.12
N ALA A 88 13.04 17.62 1.13
CA ALA A 88 12.87 18.64 2.17
C ALA A 88 12.93 20.09 1.66
N LYS A 89 13.63 20.39 0.55
CA LYS A 89 13.60 21.72 -0.07
C LYS A 89 12.22 22.02 -0.66
N TRP A 90 11.62 21.02 -1.29
CA TRP A 90 10.29 21.14 -1.89
C TRP A 90 9.23 21.39 -0.81
N ARG A 91 9.27 20.63 0.29
CA ARG A 91 8.32 20.79 1.40
C ARG A 91 8.38 22.16 2.08
N ARG A 92 9.56 22.76 2.20
CA ARG A 92 9.72 24.11 2.78
C ARG A 92 8.95 25.19 2.02
N VAL A 93 8.67 24.98 0.74
CA VAL A 93 7.85 25.90 -0.07
C VAL A 93 6.36 25.74 0.25
N MET A 94 5.94 24.56 0.70
CA MET A 94 4.54 24.26 1.08
C MET A 94 4.17 24.66 2.51
N GLY A 95 5.11 25.22 3.27
CA GLY A 95 4.93 25.55 4.68
C GLY A 95 5.69 24.58 5.57
N ASP A 96 5.03 24.07 6.61
CA ASP A 96 5.63 23.15 7.56
C ASP A 96 5.44 21.67 7.16
N ASP A 97 6.34 20.81 7.66
CA ASP A 97 6.34 19.38 7.37
C ASP A 97 5.07 18.68 7.88
N GLN A 98 4.47 19.15 8.98
CA GLN A 98 3.28 18.54 9.60
C GLN A 98 2.03 18.81 8.75
N THR A 99 1.83 20.04 8.31
CA THR A 99 0.72 20.38 7.41
C THR A 99 0.89 19.71 6.05
N THR A 100 2.11 19.68 5.52
CA THR A 100 2.42 19.05 4.24
C THR A 100 2.15 17.54 4.26
N VAL A 101 2.54 16.82 5.33
CA VAL A 101 2.33 15.36 5.40
C VAL A 101 0.85 14.99 5.46
N VAL A 102 0.05 15.79 6.16
CA VAL A 102 -1.41 15.66 6.20
C VAL A 102 -2.01 15.89 4.81
N ALA A 103 -1.60 16.97 4.12
CA ALA A 103 -2.11 17.31 2.79
C ALA A 103 -1.77 16.23 1.75
N VAL A 104 -0.55 15.69 1.76
CA VAL A 104 -0.15 14.60 0.85
C VAL A 104 -0.99 13.34 1.10
N ALA A 105 -1.22 12.96 2.37
CA ALA A 105 -2.05 11.80 2.68
C ALA A 105 -3.51 11.98 2.23
N ARG A 106 -4.09 13.17 2.43
CA ARG A 106 -5.43 13.52 1.96
C ARG A 106 -5.54 13.47 0.44
N MET A 107 -4.56 14.04 -0.27
CA MET A 107 -4.47 14.01 -1.74
C MET A 107 -4.42 12.56 -2.25
N LEU A 108 -3.57 11.72 -1.68
CA LEU A 108 -3.46 10.30 -2.08
C LEU A 108 -4.74 9.53 -1.78
N ALA A 109 -5.42 9.81 -0.66
CA ALA A 109 -6.71 9.22 -0.33
C ALA A 109 -7.78 9.64 -1.34
N ALA A 110 -7.80 10.88 -1.81
CA ALA A 110 -8.77 11.36 -2.79
C ALA A 110 -8.52 10.88 -4.23
N ALA A 111 -7.28 10.51 -4.59
CA ALA A 111 -6.92 10.08 -5.94
C ALA A 111 -7.60 8.75 -6.36
N ASN A 112 -7.75 8.47 -7.66
CA ASN A 112 -8.09 7.13 -8.09
C ASN A 112 -6.93 6.17 -7.79
N LYS A 113 -7.26 4.89 -7.64
CA LYS A 113 -6.34 3.85 -7.17
C LYS A 113 -6.07 2.83 -8.25
N SER A 114 -4.82 2.38 -8.34
CA SER A 114 -4.41 1.27 -9.19
C SER A 114 -3.25 0.53 -8.53
N ARG A 115 -3.44 -0.77 -8.35
CA ARG A 115 -2.42 -1.70 -7.83
C ARG A 115 -1.71 -2.48 -8.94
N SER A 116 -1.84 -2.06 -10.21
CA SER A 116 -1.29 -2.80 -11.34
C SER A 116 0.23 -2.97 -11.28
N ALA A 117 0.97 -2.00 -10.72
CA ALA A 117 2.43 -2.10 -10.57
C ALA A 117 2.81 -3.21 -9.59
N GLU A 118 2.09 -3.30 -8.48
CA GLU A 118 2.26 -4.36 -7.48
C GLU A 118 1.83 -5.71 -8.03
N GLY A 119 0.69 -5.79 -8.73
CA GLY A 119 0.23 -7.02 -9.38
C GLY A 119 1.25 -7.58 -10.39
N LEU A 120 1.86 -6.70 -11.21
CA LEU A 120 2.96 -7.09 -12.10
C LEU A 120 4.21 -7.52 -11.34
N ALA A 121 4.55 -6.85 -10.23
CA ALA A 121 5.69 -7.23 -9.42
C ALA A 121 5.50 -8.62 -8.79
N SER A 122 4.33 -8.89 -8.21
CA SER A 122 3.95 -10.21 -7.67
C SER A 122 4.00 -11.28 -8.76
N ALA A 123 3.41 -11.03 -9.93
CA ALA A 123 3.44 -11.97 -11.06
C ALA A 123 4.87 -12.27 -11.50
N ALA A 124 5.68 -11.25 -11.82
CA ALA A 124 7.06 -11.42 -12.25
C ALA A 124 7.93 -12.17 -11.22
N ALA A 125 7.65 -11.98 -9.93
CA ALA A 125 8.38 -12.61 -8.83
C ALA A 125 7.96 -14.05 -8.54
N ASN A 126 6.66 -14.35 -8.64
CA ASN A 126 6.10 -15.54 -8.00
C ASN A 126 5.37 -16.48 -8.95
N ASP A 127 5.03 -16.05 -10.17
CA ASP A 127 4.28 -16.86 -11.12
C ASP A 127 5.11 -18.09 -11.58
N PRO A 128 4.63 -19.32 -11.31
CA PRO A 128 5.30 -20.54 -11.75
C PRO A 128 5.46 -20.64 -13.27
N GLY A 129 4.51 -20.09 -14.04
CA GLY A 129 4.54 -20.08 -15.50
C GLY A 129 5.69 -19.26 -16.08
N LEU A 130 6.20 -18.28 -15.33
CA LEU A 130 7.32 -17.43 -15.76
C LEU A 130 8.69 -18.01 -15.38
N ARG A 131 8.77 -19.17 -14.71
CA ARG A 131 10.06 -19.78 -14.31
C ARG A 131 11.00 -20.10 -15.49
N PRO A 132 10.51 -20.65 -16.63
CA PRO A 132 11.35 -20.86 -17.80
C PRO A 132 11.93 -19.55 -18.34
N LEU A 133 11.09 -18.51 -18.49
CA LEU A 133 11.53 -17.19 -18.92
C LEU A 133 12.55 -16.59 -17.94
N ASN A 134 12.28 -16.63 -16.64
CA ASN A 134 13.21 -16.19 -15.60
C ASN A 134 14.59 -16.88 -15.69
N SER A 135 14.61 -18.15 -16.07
CA SER A 135 15.86 -18.91 -16.26
C SER A 135 16.62 -18.44 -17.49
N LEU A 136 15.91 -18.18 -18.59
CA LEU A 136 16.49 -17.65 -19.85
C LEU A 136 17.03 -16.23 -19.68
N LEU A 137 16.27 -15.33 -19.05
CA LEU A 137 16.67 -13.93 -18.88
C LEU A 137 17.99 -13.76 -18.13
N ARG A 138 18.33 -14.71 -17.25
CA ARG A 138 19.61 -14.72 -16.51
C ARG A 138 20.83 -15.02 -17.39
N THR A 139 20.62 -15.67 -18.54
CA THR A 139 21.71 -16.04 -19.46
C THR A 139 21.82 -15.08 -20.63
N TRP A 140 20.80 -14.24 -20.86
CA TRP A 140 20.78 -13.29 -21.96
C TRP A 140 21.60 -12.03 -21.67
N SER A 141 22.09 -11.42 -22.75
CA SER A 141 22.71 -10.10 -22.67
C SER A 141 21.65 -9.03 -22.38
N ILE A 142 22.05 -7.95 -21.70
CA ILE A 142 21.16 -6.82 -21.41
C ILE A 142 20.47 -6.26 -22.67
N PRO A 143 21.15 -6.09 -23.83
CA PRO A 143 20.48 -5.67 -25.06
C PRO A 143 19.33 -6.60 -25.50
N HIS A 144 19.48 -7.92 -25.39
CA HIS A 144 18.41 -8.86 -25.72
C HIS A 144 17.24 -8.77 -24.74
N VAL A 145 17.53 -8.66 -23.44
CA VAL A 145 16.49 -8.47 -22.41
C VAL A 145 15.71 -7.17 -22.65
N LEU A 146 16.40 -6.07 -22.97
CA LEU A 146 15.76 -4.80 -23.31
C LEU A 146 14.93 -4.89 -24.60
N GLY A 147 15.33 -5.74 -25.55
CA GLY A 147 14.54 -6.06 -26.73
C GLY A 147 13.13 -6.55 -26.37
N LEU A 148 13.02 -7.48 -25.40
CA LEU A 148 11.70 -7.93 -24.91
C LEU A 148 10.90 -6.82 -24.23
N VAL A 149 11.55 -5.95 -23.46
CA VAL A 149 10.84 -4.82 -22.80
C VAL A 149 10.22 -3.89 -23.85
N MET A 150 10.90 -3.69 -24.97
CA MET A 150 10.50 -2.79 -26.04
C MET A 150 9.50 -3.40 -27.04
N ASP A 151 9.39 -4.72 -27.10
CA ASP A 151 8.51 -5.40 -28.04
C ASP A 151 7.05 -5.37 -27.54
N GLU A 152 6.17 -4.67 -28.25
CA GLU A 152 4.75 -4.55 -27.91
C GLU A 152 3.95 -5.83 -28.17
N ALA A 153 4.49 -6.76 -28.97
CA ALA A 153 3.85 -8.05 -29.19
C ALA A 153 4.04 -9.01 -28.01
N VAL A 154 5.01 -8.75 -27.14
CA VAL A 154 5.29 -9.57 -25.94
C VAL A 154 4.23 -9.27 -24.86
N PRO A 155 3.65 -10.30 -24.20
CA PRO A 155 2.71 -10.10 -23.10
C PRO A 155 3.26 -9.19 -22.00
N VAL A 156 2.41 -8.31 -21.44
CA VAL A 156 2.81 -7.29 -20.47
C VAL A 156 3.57 -7.86 -19.26
N VAL A 157 3.20 -9.04 -18.78
CA VAL A 157 3.86 -9.68 -17.62
C VAL A 157 5.25 -10.22 -17.98
N GLU A 158 5.46 -10.69 -19.20
CA GLU A 158 6.77 -11.09 -19.70
C GLU A 158 7.68 -9.86 -19.89
N ARG A 159 7.13 -8.76 -20.43
CA ARG A 159 7.82 -7.45 -20.50
C ARG A 159 8.21 -6.94 -19.11
N ALA A 160 7.31 -7.07 -18.13
CA ALA A 160 7.58 -6.69 -16.74
C ALA A 160 8.69 -7.55 -16.12
N THR A 161 8.69 -8.86 -16.38
CA THR A 161 9.74 -9.78 -15.95
C THR A 161 11.08 -9.40 -16.58
N ALA A 162 11.12 -9.14 -17.89
CA ALA A 162 12.31 -8.66 -18.59
C ALA A 162 12.81 -7.32 -18.03
N ALA A 163 11.91 -6.36 -17.75
CA ALA A 163 12.26 -5.08 -17.15
C ALA A 163 12.89 -5.25 -15.76
N TRP A 164 12.35 -6.17 -14.95
CA TRP A 164 12.91 -6.48 -13.64
C TRP A 164 14.34 -7.03 -13.73
N HIS A 165 14.59 -8.00 -14.62
CA HIS A 165 15.94 -8.50 -14.89
C HIS A 165 16.87 -7.42 -15.45
N ALA A 166 16.39 -6.60 -16.39
CA ALA A 166 17.17 -5.50 -16.96
C ALA A 166 17.53 -4.43 -15.92
N SER A 167 16.74 -4.27 -14.87
CA SER A 167 16.98 -3.23 -13.85
C SER A 167 18.11 -3.57 -12.87
N GLY A 168 18.31 -4.85 -12.57
CA GLY A 168 19.17 -5.30 -11.46
C GLY A 168 18.65 -4.95 -10.06
N VAL A 169 17.38 -4.56 -9.94
CA VAL A 169 16.74 -4.24 -8.65
C VAL A 169 16.32 -5.54 -7.95
N ASP A 170 17.09 -5.99 -6.97
CA ASP A 170 16.78 -7.21 -6.23
C ASP A 170 15.84 -7.00 -5.04
N LEU A 171 14.96 -7.98 -4.81
CA LEU A 171 14.16 -8.09 -3.59
C LEU A 171 14.99 -8.75 -2.49
N TRP A 172 15.43 -7.97 -1.51
CA TRP A 172 16.15 -8.52 -0.36
C TRP A 172 15.28 -9.57 0.38
N PRO A 173 15.85 -10.70 0.85
CA PRO A 173 17.26 -11.11 0.81
C PRO A 173 17.69 -11.86 -0.45
N ASN A 174 16.76 -12.15 -1.37
CA ASN A 174 17.00 -13.04 -2.49
C ASN A 174 17.54 -12.27 -3.70
N ARG A 175 18.83 -12.43 -3.99
CA ARG A 175 19.39 -11.95 -5.26
C ARG A 175 18.90 -12.81 -6.43
N ARG A 176 17.89 -12.34 -7.15
CA ARG A 176 17.21 -13.05 -8.24
C ARG A 176 17.55 -12.47 -9.61
N VAL A 177 17.73 -11.15 -9.70
CA VAL A 177 18.05 -10.46 -10.94
C VAL A 177 19.55 -10.15 -10.93
N GLY A 178 20.25 -10.40 -12.03
CA GLY A 178 21.70 -10.18 -12.12
C GLY A 178 22.10 -8.70 -11.92
N PRO A 179 23.32 -8.29 -12.33
CA PRO A 179 23.78 -6.92 -12.12
C PRO A 179 22.89 -5.85 -12.79
N GLY A 180 22.16 -6.22 -13.86
CA GLY A 180 21.27 -5.32 -14.58
C GLY A 180 21.98 -4.11 -15.22
N ASN A 181 21.19 -3.21 -15.78
CA ASN A 181 21.60 -1.91 -16.28
C ASN A 181 20.40 -0.95 -16.22
N LEU A 182 20.12 -0.44 -15.02
CA LEU A 182 19.02 0.51 -14.78
C LEU A 182 19.07 1.75 -15.70
N PRO A 183 20.23 2.40 -15.96
CA PRO A 183 20.31 3.49 -16.93
C PRO A 183 19.85 3.11 -18.34
N ALA A 184 20.23 1.92 -18.84
CA ALA A 184 19.82 1.46 -20.15
C ALA A 184 18.31 1.14 -20.20
N LEU A 185 17.73 0.59 -19.13
CA LEU A 185 16.28 0.39 -19.00
C LEU A 185 15.53 1.73 -19.09
N PHE A 186 15.97 2.76 -18.37
CA PHE A 186 15.35 4.09 -18.45
C PHE A 186 15.56 4.77 -19.80
N ALA A 187 16.69 4.53 -20.47
CA ALA A 187 16.87 4.96 -21.85
C ALA A 187 15.90 4.28 -22.81
N ALA A 188 15.63 2.98 -22.62
CA ALA A 188 14.62 2.24 -23.39
C ALA A 188 13.21 2.80 -23.16
N TYR A 189 12.81 3.05 -21.91
CA TYR A 189 11.51 3.68 -21.62
C TYR A 189 11.37 5.08 -22.22
N ARG A 190 12.43 5.89 -22.15
CA ARG A 190 12.45 7.21 -22.80
C ARG A 190 12.25 7.10 -24.31
N LYS A 191 12.91 6.14 -24.96
CA LYS A 191 12.75 5.88 -26.40
C LYS A 191 11.33 5.44 -26.77
N LEU A 192 10.64 4.74 -25.85
CA LEU A 192 9.23 4.34 -26.01
C LEU A 192 8.23 5.48 -25.69
N GLY A 193 8.71 6.66 -25.29
CA GLY A 193 7.85 7.83 -25.04
C GLY A 193 7.34 7.98 -23.62
N VAL A 194 7.93 7.29 -22.62
CA VAL A 194 7.58 7.57 -21.21
C VAL A 194 7.98 9.01 -20.85
N PRO A 195 7.08 9.82 -20.26
CA PRO A 195 7.41 11.19 -19.86
C PRO A 195 8.58 11.27 -18.88
N GLU A 196 9.49 12.23 -19.05
CA GLU A 196 10.69 12.34 -18.21
C GLU A 196 10.35 12.50 -16.72
N ALA A 197 9.28 13.23 -16.39
CA ALA A 197 8.84 13.39 -15.00
C ALA A 197 8.50 12.04 -14.32
N VAL A 198 7.96 11.07 -15.08
CA VAL A 198 7.69 9.72 -14.58
C VAL A 198 8.99 8.96 -14.33
N LEU A 199 9.95 9.06 -15.27
CA LEU A 199 11.27 8.41 -15.13
C LEU A 199 12.06 8.98 -13.94
N GLU A 200 12.04 10.30 -13.76
CA GLU A 200 12.66 10.97 -12.61
C GLU A 200 12.02 10.54 -11.28
N ALA A 201 10.69 10.42 -11.23
CA ALA A 201 9.98 9.96 -10.04
C ALA A 201 10.34 8.50 -9.70
N ALA A 202 10.31 7.60 -10.68
CA ALA A 202 10.74 6.20 -10.52
C ALA A 202 12.21 6.11 -10.06
N ALA A 203 13.11 6.87 -10.67
CA ALA A 203 14.53 6.94 -10.26
C ALA A 203 14.71 7.41 -8.82
N MET A 204 13.93 8.42 -8.40
CA MET A 204 13.94 8.91 -7.03
C MET A 204 13.41 7.88 -6.04
N ALA A 205 12.33 7.18 -6.40
CA ALA A 205 11.73 6.16 -5.56
C ALA A 205 12.68 4.96 -5.35
N LEU A 206 13.31 4.50 -6.43
CA LEU A 206 14.31 3.42 -6.40
C LEU A 206 15.49 3.75 -5.50
N ARG A 207 16.04 4.97 -5.58
CA ARG A 207 17.15 5.37 -4.69
C ARG A 207 16.80 5.33 -3.21
N LYS A 208 15.51 5.45 -2.87
CA LYS A 208 15.03 5.53 -1.48
C LYS A 208 14.59 4.20 -0.90
N VAL A 209 13.87 3.37 -1.67
CA VAL A 209 13.22 2.15 -1.15
C VAL A 209 13.61 0.88 -1.94
N ARG A 210 14.05 1.00 -3.20
CA ARG A 210 14.51 -0.12 -4.06
C ARG A 210 13.47 -1.24 -4.30
N GLU A 211 12.20 -0.89 -4.48
CA GLU A 211 11.16 -1.87 -4.84
C GLU A 211 11.03 -2.04 -6.37
N PRO A 212 10.78 -3.28 -6.88
CA PRO A 212 10.55 -3.53 -8.30
C PRO A 212 9.36 -2.76 -8.87
N MET A 213 8.28 -2.54 -8.12
CA MET A 213 7.11 -1.81 -8.63
C MET A 213 7.45 -0.42 -9.20
N PHE A 214 8.53 0.23 -8.73
CA PHE A 214 8.96 1.54 -9.25
C PHE A 214 9.50 1.47 -10.68
N ILE A 215 10.17 0.39 -11.09
CA ILE A 215 10.60 0.22 -12.48
C ILE A 215 9.45 -0.23 -13.39
N LEU A 216 8.41 -0.85 -12.82
CA LEU A 216 7.27 -1.36 -13.57
C LEU A 216 6.23 -0.26 -13.84
N PHE A 217 6.22 0.80 -13.02
CA PHE A 217 5.35 1.94 -13.22
C PHE A 217 5.55 2.64 -14.59
N PRO A 218 6.78 2.96 -15.05
CA PRO A 218 7.03 3.42 -16.42
C PRO A 218 6.47 2.50 -17.52
N LEU A 219 6.59 1.18 -17.37
CA LEU A 219 6.05 0.21 -18.34
C LEU A 219 4.52 0.31 -18.39
N LEU A 220 3.88 0.47 -17.23
CA LEU A 220 2.43 0.63 -17.14
C LEU A 220 1.90 1.87 -17.87
N ILE A 221 2.66 2.97 -17.86
CA ILE A 221 2.31 4.18 -18.62
C ILE A 221 2.22 3.90 -20.13
N LEU A 222 3.08 3.02 -20.64
CA LEU A 222 3.08 2.64 -22.07
C LEU A 222 1.88 1.77 -22.45
N VAL A 223 1.38 0.94 -21.53
CA VAL A 223 0.35 -0.07 -21.84
C VAL A 223 -1.07 0.32 -21.43
N MET A 224 -1.25 1.36 -20.59
CA MET A 224 -2.57 1.74 -20.06
C MET A 224 -3.60 2.02 -21.17
N GLY A 225 -3.17 2.59 -22.31
CA GLY A 225 -4.06 3.04 -23.37
C GLY A 225 -4.86 4.29 -22.96
N GLN A 226 -5.87 4.66 -23.76
CA GLN A 226 -6.72 5.84 -23.50
C GLN A 226 -8.03 5.51 -22.78
N GLU A 227 -8.49 4.26 -22.84
CA GLU A 227 -9.77 3.85 -22.27
C GLU A 227 -9.62 3.43 -20.81
N SER A 228 -10.36 4.08 -19.92
CA SER A 228 -10.46 3.70 -18.52
C SER A 228 -11.79 4.12 -17.91
N THR A 229 -12.20 3.42 -16.86
CA THR A 229 -13.37 3.74 -16.03
C THR A 229 -12.97 3.74 -14.56
N VAL A 230 -13.79 4.37 -13.72
CA VAL A 230 -13.56 4.42 -12.27
C VAL A 230 -14.76 3.78 -11.59
N GLU A 231 -14.49 2.77 -10.77
CA GLU A 231 -15.47 2.18 -9.85
C GLU A 231 -15.28 2.84 -8.48
N ASP A 232 -16.31 3.53 -8.01
CA ASP A 232 -16.35 4.13 -6.68
C ASP A 232 -17.39 3.40 -5.84
N GLN A 233 -16.93 2.34 -5.17
CA GLN A 233 -17.74 1.59 -4.22
C GLN A 233 -17.09 1.67 -2.84
N ALA A 234 -17.75 2.37 -1.93
CA ALA A 234 -17.29 2.52 -0.56
C ALA A 234 -17.03 1.14 0.09
N LEU A 235 -15.82 0.98 0.63
CA LEU A 235 -15.41 -0.27 1.28
C LEU A 235 -15.63 -0.17 2.80
N PRO A 236 -16.34 -1.13 3.44
CA PRO A 236 -16.57 -1.11 4.88
C PRO A 236 -15.27 -1.02 5.68
N MET A 237 -15.22 -0.10 6.63
CA MET A 237 -14.04 0.13 7.47
C MET A 237 -14.48 0.22 8.94
N PRO A 238 -14.87 -0.91 9.55
CA PRO A 238 -15.26 -0.93 10.96
C PRO A 238 -14.09 -0.46 11.84
N MET A 239 -14.45 0.23 12.93
CA MET A 239 -13.52 0.91 13.83
C MET A 239 -13.66 0.36 15.25
N VAL A 240 -12.55 0.31 15.99
CA VAL A 240 -12.52 0.19 17.46
C VAL A 240 -11.76 1.39 17.99
N GLY A 241 -12.49 2.32 18.61
CA GLY A 241 -11.97 3.65 18.89
C GLY A 241 -11.44 4.32 17.61
N ASP A 242 -10.17 4.71 17.61
CA ASP A 242 -9.48 5.32 16.45
C ASP A 242 -8.79 4.30 15.53
N VAL A 243 -8.90 3.00 15.79
CA VAL A 243 -8.23 1.94 15.01
C VAL A 243 -9.17 1.37 13.96
N PRO A 244 -8.90 1.52 12.65
CA PRO A 244 -9.62 0.77 11.64
C PRO A 244 -9.25 -0.71 11.72
N LEU A 245 -10.24 -1.61 11.83
CA LEU A 245 -9.99 -3.04 12.02
C LEU A 245 -9.19 -3.67 10.88
N CYS A 246 -9.33 -3.15 9.66
CA CYS A 246 -8.52 -3.59 8.53
C CYS A 246 -7.02 -3.33 8.76
N ALA A 247 -6.62 -2.36 9.59
CA ALA A 247 -5.20 -2.12 9.94
C ALA A 247 -4.57 -3.26 10.77
N VAL A 248 -5.40 -4.06 11.44
CA VAL A 248 -4.97 -5.25 12.19
C VAL A 248 -4.81 -6.43 11.22
N ASP A 249 -3.78 -6.36 10.38
CA ASP A 249 -3.53 -7.29 9.27
C ASP A 249 -2.15 -7.96 9.31
N LEU A 250 -1.78 -8.63 8.21
CA LEU A 250 -0.52 -9.36 8.07
C LEU A 250 0.75 -8.52 8.24
N PHE A 251 0.68 -7.18 8.30
CA PHE A 251 1.83 -6.29 8.49
C PHE A 251 2.01 -5.83 9.94
N SER A 252 1.09 -6.19 10.84
CA SER A 252 1.19 -5.93 12.27
C SER A 252 1.36 -7.25 13.04
N ARG A 253 2.00 -7.20 14.22
CA ARG A 253 2.11 -8.39 15.09
C ARG A 253 0.72 -8.86 15.55
N MET A 254 -0.11 -7.92 16.00
CA MET A 254 -1.49 -8.18 16.42
C MET A 254 -2.33 -8.79 15.30
N GLY A 255 -2.22 -8.29 14.07
CA GLY A 255 -2.95 -8.83 12.94
C GLY A 255 -2.47 -10.21 12.51
N LYS A 256 -1.16 -10.49 12.55
CA LYS A 256 -0.67 -11.87 12.36
C LYS A 256 -1.24 -12.83 13.41
N THR A 257 -1.33 -12.40 14.68
CA THR A 257 -1.96 -13.19 15.75
C THR A 257 -3.45 -13.41 15.47
N ALA A 258 -4.19 -12.36 15.10
CA ALA A 258 -5.61 -12.45 14.78
C ALA A 258 -5.88 -13.43 13.62
N ILE A 259 -5.12 -13.29 12.53
CA ILE A 259 -5.23 -14.12 11.33
C ILE A 259 -4.84 -15.58 11.63
N ALA A 260 -3.80 -15.81 12.42
CA ALA A 260 -3.42 -17.16 12.83
C ALA A 260 -4.54 -17.80 13.67
N SER A 261 -5.09 -17.08 14.65
CA SER A 261 -6.23 -17.56 15.45
C SER A 261 -7.40 -17.91 14.53
N PHE A 262 -7.79 -17.00 13.65
CA PHE A 262 -8.84 -17.21 12.66
C PHE A 262 -8.63 -18.49 11.83
N ALA A 263 -7.41 -18.72 11.33
CA ALA A 263 -7.07 -19.91 10.55
C ALA A 263 -7.16 -21.23 11.36
N PHE A 264 -6.89 -21.21 12.66
CA PHE A 264 -6.82 -22.42 13.50
C PHE A 264 -8.09 -22.70 14.31
N SER A 265 -8.85 -21.67 14.68
CA SER A 265 -10.03 -21.78 15.54
C SER A 265 -11.35 -21.79 14.76
N HIS A 266 -11.41 -21.16 13.59
CA HIS A 266 -12.67 -21.02 12.85
C HIS A 266 -12.95 -22.24 11.96
N PRO A 267 -14.03 -23.02 12.20
CA PRO A 267 -14.24 -24.29 11.51
C PRO A 267 -14.31 -24.21 9.97
N PRO A 268 -15.04 -23.27 9.33
CA PRO A 268 -15.10 -23.19 7.87
C PRO A 268 -13.73 -22.98 7.23
N ILE A 269 -12.96 -22.00 7.73
CA ILE A 269 -11.62 -21.67 7.22
C ILE A 269 -10.66 -22.84 7.45
N ARG A 270 -10.68 -23.42 8.66
CA ARG A 270 -9.82 -24.54 9.02
C ARG A 270 -10.07 -25.76 8.14
N SER A 271 -11.34 -26.10 7.88
CA SER A 271 -11.71 -27.23 7.02
C SER A 271 -11.20 -27.02 5.60
N PHE A 272 -11.46 -25.83 5.03
CA PHE A 272 -10.99 -25.48 3.68
C PHE A 272 -9.45 -25.58 3.55
N LEU A 273 -8.71 -25.03 4.51
CA LEU A 273 -7.24 -25.07 4.50
C LEU A 273 -6.68 -26.48 4.71
N LYS A 274 -7.36 -27.33 5.49
CA LYS A 274 -6.93 -28.70 5.76
C LYS A 274 -6.96 -29.58 4.52
N GLU A 275 -7.92 -29.35 3.63
CA GLU A 275 -8.07 -30.11 2.38
C GLU A 275 -6.97 -29.76 1.37
N LEU A 276 -6.49 -28.52 1.37
CA LEU A 276 -5.62 -27.99 0.31
C LEU A 276 -4.15 -27.88 0.70
N LEU A 277 -3.85 -27.69 2.00
CA LEU A 277 -2.52 -27.27 2.44
C LEU A 277 -2.03 -28.00 3.69
N PRO A 278 -0.70 -28.19 3.83
CA PRO A 278 -0.13 -28.65 5.09
C PRO A 278 -0.35 -27.60 6.18
N LYS A 279 -0.60 -28.06 7.41
CA LYS A 279 -0.90 -27.21 8.59
C LYS A 279 0.05 -26.02 8.78
N LYS A 280 1.34 -26.20 8.49
CA LYS A 280 2.37 -25.15 8.59
C LYS A 280 2.13 -23.94 7.68
N SER A 281 1.36 -24.09 6.60
CA SER A 281 1.07 -23.02 5.63
C SER A 281 -0.23 -22.26 5.93
N TRP A 282 -1.07 -22.76 6.85
CA TRP A 282 -2.42 -22.23 7.07
C TRP A 282 -2.44 -20.74 7.44
N ALA A 283 -1.63 -20.32 8.41
CA ALA A 283 -1.60 -18.91 8.84
C ALA A 283 -1.15 -17.97 7.70
N LYS A 284 -0.21 -18.41 6.86
CA LYS A 284 0.26 -17.64 5.71
C LYS A 284 -0.77 -17.60 4.59
N ALA A 285 -1.46 -18.71 4.32
CA ALA A 285 -2.58 -18.76 3.38
C ALA A 285 -3.73 -17.85 3.82
N ALA A 286 -4.15 -17.94 5.08
CA ALA A 286 -5.16 -17.05 5.66
C ALA A 286 -4.73 -15.58 5.60
N SER A 287 -3.43 -15.27 5.73
CA SER A 287 -2.93 -13.91 5.56
C SER A 287 -3.16 -13.36 4.15
N TYR A 288 -2.93 -14.16 3.11
CA TYR A 288 -3.24 -13.75 1.74
C TYR A 288 -4.75 -13.71 1.48
N GLY A 289 -5.52 -14.67 1.99
CA GLY A 289 -6.98 -14.65 1.90
C GLY A 289 -7.56 -13.35 2.49
N VAL A 290 -7.16 -12.98 3.71
CA VAL A 290 -7.61 -11.74 4.38
C VAL A 290 -7.11 -10.50 3.64
N PHE A 291 -5.88 -10.55 3.11
CA PHE A 291 -5.37 -9.45 2.30
C PHE A 291 -6.25 -9.23 1.06
N PHE A 292 -6.52 -10.26 0.25
CA PHE A 292 -7.28 -10.07 -0.98
C PHE A 292 -8.78 -9.84 -0.73
N ALA A 293 -9.35 -10.41 0.34
CA ALA A 293 -10.75 -10.17 0.72
C ALA A 293 -11.00 -8.77 1.32
N GLU A 294 -10.00 -8.17 1.97
CA GLU A 294 -10.18 -6.91 2.72
C GLU A 294 -9.00 -5.95 2.56
N GLY A 295 -7.79 -6.38 2.91
CA GLY A 295 -6.63 -5.50 3.08
C GLY A 295 -6.17 -4.81 1.80
N GLY A 296 -6.16 -5.50 0.67
CA GLY A 296 -5.66 -5.10 -0.64
C GLY A 296 -6.71 -4.41 -1.52
N ARG A 297 -7.99 -4.41 -1.12
CA ARG A 297 -9.06 -3.73 -1.85
C ARG A 297 -8.86 -2.23 -1.82
N VAL A 298 -9.10 -1.58 -2.97
CA VAL A 298 -8.91 -0.14 -3.19
C VAL A 298 -10.22 0.57 -3.49
N ASN A 299 -10.32 1.84 -3.13
CA ASN A 299 -11.42 2.73 -3.54
C ASN A 299 -10.93 4.20 -3.66
N PRO A 300 -11.35 4.95 -4.70
CA PRO A 300 -12.01 4.49 -5.94
C PRO A 300 -11.03 3.76 -6.87
N LYS A 301 -11.46 2.70 -7.54
CA LYS A 301 -10.61 1.81 -8.35
C LYS A 301 -10.63 2.21 -9.83
N LEU A 302 -9.45 2.42 -10.42
CA LEU A 302 -9.28 2.60 -11.85
C LEU A 302 -9.31 1.24 -12.55
N HIS A 303 -10.21 1.08 -13.52
CA HIS A 303 -10.27 -0.03 -14.45
C HIS A 303 -9.78 0.40 -15.83
N TRP A 304 -8.96 -0.43 -16.44
CA TRP A 304 -8.40 -0.22 -17.79
C TRP A 304 -8.15 -1.58 -18.44
N ARG A 305 -7.81 -1.59 -19.74
CA ARG A 305 -7.78 -2.82 -20.56
C ARG A 305 -7.11 -4.05 -19.93
N HIS A 306 -6.03 -3.88 -19.14
CA HIS A 306 -5.31 -5.00 -18.53
C HIS A 306 -5.37 -5.05 -17.00
N SER A 307 -6.15 -4.18 -16.33
CA SER A 307 -6.15 -4.11 -14.85
C SER A 307 -6.55 -5.44 -14.20
N GLU A 308 -7.66 -6.04 -14.63
CA GLU A 308 -8.21 -7.26 -14.03
C GLU A 308 -7.30 -8.47 -14.25
N ALA A 309 -6.75 -8.61 -15.47
CA ALA A 309 -5.86 -9.71 -15.80
C ALA A 309 -4.57 -9.65 -14.98
N ILE A 310 -3.98 -8.46 -14.83
CA ILE A 310 -2.78 -8.24 -14.01
C ILE A 310 -3.08 -8.51 -12.53
N GLU A 311 -4.20 -8.03 -12.01
CA GLU A 311 -4.60 -8.26 -10.62
C GLU A 311 -4.81 -9.75 -10.34
N ARG A 312 -5.57 -10.45 -11.19
CA ARG A 312 -5.78 -11.90 -11.07
C ARG A 312 -4.44 -12.65 -11.08
N GLN A 313 -3.58 -12.38 -12.06
CA GLN A 313 -2.29 -13.07 -12.17
C GLN A 313 -1.37 -12.78 -10.97
N GLY A 314 -1.38 -11.54 -10.45
CA GLY A 314 -0.65 -11.20 -9.22
C GLY A 314 -1.14 -11.97 -8.00
N ILE A 315 -2.47 -12.07 -7.82
CA ILE A 315 -3.11 -12.86 -6.75
C ILE A 315 -2.72 -14.34 -6.87
N GLU A 316 -2.84 -14.90 -8.08
CA GLU A 316 -2.50 -16.30 -8.36
C GLU A 316 -1.02 -16.58 -8.06
N ALA A 317 -0.13 -15.70 -8.49
CA ALA A 317 1.30 -15.81 -8.24
C ALA A 317 1.63 -15.80 -6.73
N ASP A 318 1.06 -14.87 -5.96
CA ASP A 318 1.30 -14.79 -4.51
C ASP A 318 0.78 -16.03 -3.77
N CYS A 319 -0.39 -16.53 -4.12
CA CYS A 319 -0.94 -17.77 -3.58
C CYS A 319 -0.14 -19.00 -3.99
N ALA A 320 0.27 -19.11 -5.26
CA ALA A 320 1.10 -20.20 -5.76
C ALA A 320 2.47 -20.24 -5.08
N SER A 321 3.02 -19.09 -4.68
CA SER A 321 4.30 -18.99 -3.96
C SER A 321 4.33 -19.75 -2.62
N ILE A 322 3.16 -20.02 -2.04
CA ILE A 322 3.00 -20.79 -0.79
C ILE A 322 2.38 -22.18 -1.02
N GLY A 323 2.25 -22.59 -2.28
CA GLY A 323 1.70 -23.89 -2.69
C GLY A 323 0.17 -23.94 -2.69
N PHE A 324 -0.53 -22.80 -2.70
CA PHE A 324 -1.99 -22.78 -2.76
C PHE A 324 -2.47 -23.15 -4.18
N PRO A 325 -3.44 -24.08 -4.35
CA PRO A 325 -3.96 -24.45 -5.67
C PRO A 325 -4.71 -23.30 -6.34
N VAL A 326 -4.35 -22.98 -7.59
CA VAL A 326 -4.86 -21.81 -8.32
C VAL A 326 -6.38 -21.84 -8.50
N ASP A 327 -6.92 -23.02 -8.79
CA ASP A 327 -8.35 -23.29 -8.96
C ASP A 327 -9.19 -23.06 -7.69
N ALA A 328 -8.57 -23.13 -6.51
CA ALA A 328 -9.24 -22.92 -5.23
C ALA A 328 -9.15 -21.48 -4.70
N ILE A 329 -8.40 -20.59 -5.35
CA ILE A 329 -8.11 -19.23 -4.82
C ILE A 329 -9.38 -18.38 -4.72
N SER A 330 -10.19 -18.32 -5.78
CA SER A 330 -11.41 -17.51 -5.82
C SER A 330 -12.37 -17.92 -4.70
N ASP A 331 -12.59 -19.22 -4.54
CA ASP A 331 -13.52 -19.74 -3.54
C ASP A 331 -13.00 -19.50 -2.12
N PHE A 332 -11.68 -19.61 -1.93
CA PHE A 332 -11.06 -19.26 -0.65
C PHE A 332 -11.23 -17.78 -0.29
N ILE A 333 -11.00 -16.87 -1.24
CA ILE A 333 -11.15 -15.42 -1.00
C ILE A 333 -12.60 -15.09 -0.66
N LYS A 334 -13.57 -15.65 -1.39
CA LYS A 334 -15.01 -15.48 -1.11
C LYS A 334 -15.40 -16.02 0.26
N LEU A 335 -14.87 -17.19 0.64
CA LEU A 335 -15.07 -17.75 1.97
C LEU A 335 -14.50 -16.82 3.04
N VAL A 336 -13.28 -16.31 2.86
CA VAL A 336 -12.68 -15.37 3.81
C VAL A 336 -13.50 -14.09 3.91
N GLU A 337 -13.99 -13.54 2.80
CA GLU A 337 -14.84 -12.35 2.77
C GLU A 337 -16.13 -12.56 3.56
N ALA A 338 -16.81 -13.69 3.37
CA ALA A 338 -18.01 -14.05 4.12
C ALA A 338 -17.74 -14.21 5.63
N GLU A 339 -16.54 -14.65 6.00
CA GLU A 339 -16.13 -14.91 7.38
C GLU A 339 -15.35 -13.75 8.05
N LEU A 340 -15.22 -12.60 7.38
CA LEU A 340 -14.61 -11.39 7.95
C LEU A 340 -15.24 -10.96 9.28
N PRO A 341 -16.57 -11.04 9.51
CA PRO A 341 -17.15 -10.70 10.80
C PRO A 341 -16.56 -11.51 11.96
N HIS A 342 -16.25 -12.80 11.75
CA HIS A 342 -15.62 -13.62 12.80
C HIS A 342 -14.17 -13.19 13.07
N LEU A 343 -13.41 -12.85 12.03
CA LEU A 343 -12.09 -12.25 12.18
C LEU A 343 -12.16 -10.90 12.91
N HIS A 344 -13.18 -10.09 12.65
CA HIS A 344 -13.39 -8.81 13.33
C HIS A 344 -13.61 -8.99 14.82
N THR A 345 -14.39 -9.98 15.26
CA THR A 345 -14.54 -10.33 16.68
C THR A 345 -13.18 -10.64 17.34
N ILE A 346 -12.32 -11.41 16.66
CA ILE A 346 -10.96 -11.72 17.16
C ILE A 346 -10.12 -10.44 17.26
N ARG A 347 -10.16 -9.57 16.26
CA ARG A 347 -9.41 -8.30 16.24
C ARG A 347 -9.87 -7.35 17.34
N VAL A 348 -11.19 -7.25 17.58
CA VAL A 348 -11.78 -6.43 18.65
C VAL A 348 -11.24 -6.89 20.00
N GLY A 349 -11.34 -8.18 20.32
CA GLY A 349 -10.86 -8.69 21.60
C GLY A 349 -9.36 -8.48 21.82
N LEU A 350 -8.54 -8.58 20.76
CA LEU A 350 -7.11 -8.27 20.84
C LEU A 350 -6.82 -6.77 21.05
N LEU A 351 -7.59 -5.89 20.44
CA LEU A 351 -7.45 -4.44 20.61
C LEU A 351 -7.90 -4.00 22.01
N GLU A 352 -9.06 -4.47 22.48
CA GLU A 352 -9.58 -4.19 23.82
C GLU A 352 -8.62 -4.69 24.90
N ALA A 353 -8.02 -5.87 24.74
CA ALA A 353 -7.01 -6.37 25.67
C ALA A 353 -5.69 -5.57 25.65
N ALA A 354 -5.38 -4.90 24.53
CA ALA A 354 -4.17 -4.10 24.36
C ALA A 354 -4.34 -2.63 24.73
N MET A 355 -5.58 -2.13 24.77
CA MET A 355 -5.92 -0.80 25.27
C MET A 355 -6.14 -0.92 26.77
N PRO A 356 -5.16 -0.56 27.63
CA PRO A 356 -5.42 -0.53 29.06
C PRO A 356 -6.62 0.36 29.31
N ASP A 357 -7.51 -0.15 30.16
CA ASP A 357 -8.81 0.43 30.49
C ASP A 357 -8.68 1.96 30.53
N ALA A 358 -9.23 2.63 29.51
CA ALA A 358 -9.25 4.09 29.43
C ALA A 358 -10.29 4.67 30.40
N SER A 359 -10.50 3.98 31.53
CA SER A 359 -11.20 4.44 32.71
C SER A 359 -10.34 5.53 33.38
N LEU A 360 -10.39 6.69 32.74
CA LEU A 360 -10.32 8.06 33.27
C LEU A 360 -9.43 8.30 34.51
N PRO A 361 -8.42 9.19 34.44
CA PRO A 361 -8.32 10.17 35.51
C PRO A 361 -9.57 11.07 35.38
N GLN A 362 -10.61 10.75 36.14
CA GLN A 362 -11.45 11.80 36.72
C GLN A 362 -10.54 12.57 37.68
N GLU A 363 -9.68 13.45 37.16
CA GLU A 363 -9.19 14.55 37.97
C GLU A 363 -10.40 15.43 38.24
N ALA A 364 -10.88 15.33 39.47
CA ALA A 364 -11.85 16.22 40.07
C ALA A 364 -11.46 17.66 39.72
N VAL A 365 -12.29 18.30 38.90
CA VAL A 365 -12.34 19.76 38.84
C VAL A 365 -12.75 20.18 40.25
N ALA A 366 -11.77 20.52 41.08
CA ALA A 366 -12.02 21.14 42.36
C ALA A 366 -12.89 22.37 42.11
N PRO A 367 -14.00 22.57 42.86
CA PRO A 367 -14.84 23.74 42.69
C PRO A 367 -13.99 24.98 42.94
N ALA A 368 -14.05 25.92 42.00
CA ALA A 368 -13.43 27.24 42.15
C ALA A 368 -13.90 27.84 43.47
N THR A 369 -12.98 28.01 44.41
CA THR A 369 -13.22 28.80 45.61
C THR A 369 -13.52 30.23 45.18
N SER A 370 -14.76 30.65 45.42
CA SER A 370 -15.18 32.04 45.31
C SER A 370 -14.38 32.88 46.28
N HIS A 371 -13.46 33.69 45.77
CA HIS A 371 -12.93 34.81 46.54
C HIS A 371 -14.01 35.89 46.63
N ASP A 372 -14.67 35.91 47.79
CA ASP A 372 -15.38 37.07 48.32
C ASP A 372 -14.44 38.27 48.34
N ILE A 373 -14.76 39.30 47.55
CA ILE A 373 -14.22 40.64 47.71
C ILE A 373 -15.32 41.46 48.38
N SER A 374 -15.21 41.66 49.69
CA SER A 374 -15.99 42.68 50.38
C SER A 374 -15.19 43.26 51.56
N THR A 375 -14.94 44.58 51.46
CA THR A 375 -14.77 45.56 52.57
C THR A 375 -13.52 45.40 53.47
N SER A 376 -12.80 46.41 53.97
CA SER A 376 -13.08 47.82 54.28
C SER A 376 -11.76 48.51 54.73
N THR A 377 -11.70 49.84 54.54
CA THR A 377 -11.04 50.88 55.38
C THR A 377 -9.69 50.61 56.05
N ASN A 378 -8.64 51.32 55.62
CA ASN A 378 -8.18 52.59 56.22
C ASN A 378 -7.12 53.27 55.34
#